data_AF-A0AAV4XSW4-F1
#
_entry.id   AF-A0AAV4XSW4-F1
#
_cell.length_a   1.000
_cell.length_b   1.000
_cell.length_c   1.000
_cell.angle_alpha   90.00
_cell.angle_beta   90.00
_cell.angle_gamma   90.00
#
_symmetry.space_group_name_H-M   'P 1'
#
loop_
_entity.id
_entity.type
_entity.pdbx_description
1 polymer ?
#
loop_
_entity_poly.entity_id
_entity_poly.type
_entity_poly.pdbx_seq_one_letter_code
_entity_poly.pdbx_strand_id
1 'polypeptide(L)'
;KLWQIHKGKCGICGDAWDLPEPRPNEDGGKYGKGIVVRTYKSGQEFTATVHIVANHEGYFEFKLCPVKDGVKADQACLDQHPVALADGSGYRYTLKRNIKGNLDLKLKLPDGLKCDRCVLQYHWKCANNWGVCEDGRGRMGCGPQEYFRACADIRIE
;
A
#
# COMPACT_ATOMS: atom_id res chain seq x y z
N LYS A 1 17.76 -2.14 -8.26
CA LYS A 1 17.54 -0.71 -8.61
C LYS A 1 16.96 0.12 -7.47
N LEU A 2 15.86 -0.31 -6.82
CA LEU A 2 15.15 0.40 -5.75
C LEU A 2 16.07 1.20 -4.80
N TRP A 3 17.03 0.53 -4.17
CA TRP A 3 17.91 1.18 -3.19
C TRP A 3 19.17 1.78 -3.78
N GLN A 4 19.88 1.04 -4.63
CA GLN A 4 21.16 1.46 -5.19
C GLN A 4 21.03 2.73 -6.04
N ILE A 5 19.99 2.79 -6.88
CA ILE A 5 19.76 3.88 -7.84
C ILE A 5 18.69 4.85 -7.32
N HIS A 6 17.51 4.35 -6.94
CA HIS A 6 16.38 5.21 -6.60
C HIS A 6 16.28 5.58 -5.12
N LYS A 7 17.25 5.18 -4.30
CA LYS A 7 17.32 5.51 -2.86
C LYS A 7 16.03 5.20 -2.10
N GLY A 8 15.39 4.08 -2.42
CA GLY A 8 14.15 3.63 -1.81
C GLY A 8 12.87 4.22 -2.42
N LYS A 9 12.98 5.09 -3.44
CA LYS A 9 11.82 5.60 -4.17
C LYS A 9 11.23 4.52 -5.07
N CYS A 10 9.91 4.45 -5.07
CA CYS A 10 9.08 3.50 -5.81
C CYS A 10 7.81 4.22 -6.24
N GLY A 11 7.26 3.90 -7.42
CA GLY A 11 5.96 4.42 -7.85
C GLY A 11 4.88 4.12 -6.81
N ILE A 12 3.83 4.93 -6.76
CA ILE A 12 2.80 4.75 -5.72
C ILE A 12 2.05 3.43 -5.90
N CYS A 13 2.01 2.90 -7.12
CA CYS A 13 1.32 1.65 -7.45
C CYS A 13 2.28 0.50 -7.80
N GLY A 14 3.56 0.59 -7.40
CA GLY A 14 4.54 -0.50 -7.48
C GLY A 14 5.49 -0.45 -8.66
N ASP A 15 5.27 0.49 -9.58
CA ASP A 15 6.13 0.69 -10.75
C ASP A 15 7.55 1.12 -10.37
N ALA A 16 8.49 0.84 -11.28
CA ALA A 16 9.86 1.34 -11.18
C ALA A 16 9.87 2.88 -11.22
N TRP A 17 10.64 3.48 -10.31
CA TRP A 17 10.62 4.93 -10.11
C TRP A 17 11.09 5.74 -11.32
N ASP A 18 11.98 5.16 -12.12
CA ASP A 18 12.55 5.76 -13.34
C ASP A 18 11.64 5.70 -14.57
N LEU A 19 10.47 5.07 -14.48
CA LEU A 19 9.47 5.16 -15.54
C LEU A 19 8.85 6.57 -15.56
N PRO A 20 8.57 7.12 -16.76
CA PRO A 20 7.87 8.40 -16.89
C PRO A 20 6.47 8.31 -16.31
N GLU A 21 5.99 9.43 -15.76
CA GLU A 21 4.60 9.54 -15.30
C GLU A 21 3.67 9.90 -16.47
N PRO A 22 2.42 9.36 -16.50
CA PRO A 22 1.90 8.38 -15.56
C PRO A 22 2.50 6.99 -15.78
N ARG A 23 2.97 6.35 -14.69
CA ARG A 23 3.53 5.00 -14.78
C ARG A 23 2.42 3.99 -15.07
N PRO A 24 2.73 2.79 -15.59
CA PRO A 24 1.71 1.85 -16.05
C PRO A 24 0.55 1.58 -15.07
N ASN A 25 0.81 1.51 -13.76
CA ASN A 25 -0.20 1.23 -12.74
C ASN A 25 -0.76 2.48 -12.04
N GLU A 26 -0.31 3.68 -12.40
CA GLU A 26 -0.78 4.96 -11.85
C GLU A 26 -1.92 5.55 -12.70
N ASP A 27 -2.61 6.57 -12.18
CA ASP A 27 -3.72 7.26 -12.85
C ASP A 27 -3.32 7.76 -14.25
N GLY A 28 -4.07 7.37 -15.28
CA GLY A 28 -3.78 7.69 -16.68
C GLY A 28 -2.75 6.76 -17.34
N GLY A 29 -2.15 5.85 -16.57
CA GLY A 29 -1.31 4.78 -17.06
C GLY A 29 -2.10 3.68 -17.78
N LYS A 30 -1.38 2.71 -18.33
CA LYS A 30 -1.96 1.57 -19.07
C LYS A 30 -3.05 0.83 -18.29
N TYR A 31 -2.88 0.68 -16.97
CA TYR A 31 -3.77 -0.07 -16.09
C TYR A 31 -4.62 0.85 -15.18
N GLY A 32 -4.15 2.07 -14.88
CA GLY A 32 -4.85 3.05 -14.04
C GLY A 32 -5.96 3.80 -14.81
N LYS A 33 -7.04 3.08 -15.12
CA LYS A 33 -8.17 3.59 -15.92
C LYS A 33 -9.24 4.33 -15.09
N GLY A 34 -9.07 4.44 -13.77
CA GLY A 34 -10.02 5.11 -12.89
C GLY A 34 -11.36 4.37 -12.75
N ILE A 35 -11.38 3.06 -13.01
CA ILE A 35 -12.60 2.24 -12.97
C ILE A 35 -12.84 1.83 -11.52
N VAL A 36 -13.90 2.36 -10.90
CA VAL A 36 -14.30 1.98 -9.54
C VAL A 36 -14.69 0.50 -9.52
N VAL A 37 -13.89 -0.31 -8.82
CA VAL A 37 -14.12 -1.77 -8.74
C VAL A 37 -15.01 -2.17 -7.57
N ARG A 38 -15.23 -1.27 -6.60
CA ARG A 38 -16.07 -1.53 -5.44
C ARG A 38 -16.51 -0.24 -4.74
N THR A 39 -17.70 -0.27 -4.16
CA THR A 39 -18.26 0.79 -3.31
C THR A 39 -18.39 0.32 -1.87
N TYR A 40 -18.05 1.19 -0.93
CA TYR A 40 -18.14 0.96 0.51
C TYR A 40 -18.87 2.13 1.19
N LYS A 41 -19.26 1.94 2.45
CA LYS A 41 -19.74 3.03 3.31
C LYS A 41 -18.59 3.65 4.09
N SER A 42 -18.67 4.94 4.38
CA SER A 42 -17.79 5.62 5.33
C SER A 42 -17.72 4.84 6.66
N GLY A 43 -16.52 4.66 7.21
CA GLY A 43 -16.32 3.91 8.46
C GLY A 43 -16.50 2.39 8.37
N GLN A 44 -16.82 1.86 7.18
CA GLN A 44 -17.09 0.43 7.00
C GLN A 44 -15.84 -0.43 7.24
N GLU A 45 -16.03 -1.55 7.94
CA GLU A 45 -15.08 -2.65 7.94
C GLU A 45 -15.20 -3.49 6.65
N PHE A 46 -14.06 -3.84 6.06
CA PHE A 46 -14.00 -4.68 4.87
C PHE A 46 -12.84 -5.66 4.92
N THR A 47 -12.93 -6.73 4.12
CA THR A 47 -11.84 -7.68 3.93
C THR A 47 -11.03 -7.31 2.71
N ALA A 48 -9.72 -7.12 2.89
CA ALA A 48 -8.73 -7.09 1.82
C ALA A 48 -8.02 -8.45 1.76
N THR A 49 -8.04 -9.09 0.60
CA THR A 49 -7.34 -10.37 0.38
C THR A 49 -6.02 -10.12 -0.31
N VAL A 50 -4.92 -10.51 0.33
CA VAL A 50 -3.57 -10.47 -0.25
C VAL A 50 -3.18 -11.89 -0.66
N HIS A 51 -2.79 -12.08 -1.92
CA HIS A 51 -2.33 -13.39 -2.40
C HIS A 51 -0.80 -13.50 -2.25
N ILE A 52 -0.35 -14.27 -1.26
CA ILE A 52 1.07 -14.46 -0.95
C ILE A 52 1.62 -15.63 -1.76
N VAL A 53 2.39 -15.31 -2.82
CA VAL A 53 3.10 -16.30 -3.63
C VAL A 53 4.37 -16.78 -2.94
N ALA A 54 5.16 -15.83 -2.43
CA ALA A 54 6.38 -16.05 -1.65
C ALA A 54 6.35 -15.15 -0.43
N ASN A 55 6.67 -15.68 0.75
CA ASN A 55 6.59 -14.94 2.00
C ASN A 55 7.93 -14.28 2.30
N HIS A 56 8.02 -12.96 2.12
CA HIS A 56 9.21 -12.15 2.41
C HIS A 56 9.14 -11.47 3.79
N GLU A 57 8.29 -11.98 4.69
CA GLU A 57 8.04 -11.45 6.04
C GLU A 57 7.70 -9.95 6.03
N GLY A 58 7.88 -9.25 7.15
CA GLY A 58 7.65 -7.81 7.23
C GLY A 58 6.21 -7.43 7.51
N TYR A 59 5.72 -6.35 6.91
CA TYR A 59 4.38 -5.85 7.21
C TYR A 59 3.66 -5.23 6.01
N PHE A 60 2.33 -5.20 6.12
CA PHE A 60 1.44 -4.53 5.20
C PHE A 60 0.88 -3.26 5.81
N GLU A 61 0.75 -2.23 4.99
CA GLU A 61 0.04 -0.98 5.26
C GLU A 61 -0.96 -0.72 4.14
N PHE A 62 -2.06 -0.05 4.49
CA PHE A 62 -3.10 0.35 3.54
C PHE A 62 -3.37 1.84 3.69
N LYS A 63 -3.54 2.54 2.57
CA LYS A 63 -3.72 4.00 2.54
C LYS A 63 -4.71 4.38 1.46
N LEU A 64 -5.37 5.53 1.62
CA LEU A 64 -6.34 6.06 0.67
C LEU A 64 -5.95 7.44 0.18
N CYS A 65 -6.29 7.74 -1.06
CA CYS A 65 -6.29 9.11 -1.56
C CYS A 65 -7.66 9.40 -2.21
N PRO A 66 -8.45 10.35 -1.68
CA PRO A 66 -9.72 10.76 -2.28
C PRO A 66 -9.45 11.66 -3.49
N VAL A 67 -9.35 11.05 -4.67
CA VAL A 67 -9.03 11.75 -5.92
C VAL A 67 -10.21 12.60 -6.37
N LYS A 68 -9.92 13.86 -6.73
CA LYS A 68 -10.88 14.87 -7.22
C LYS A 68 -10.14 15.95 -7.99
N ASP A 69 -10.87 16.92 -8.54
CA ASP A 69 -10.25 18.07 -9.20
C ASP A 69 -9.22 18.76 -8.30
N GLY A 70 -7.99 18.90 -8.82
CA GLY A 70 -6.85 19.47 -8.09
C GLY A 70 -6.16 18.52 -7.09
N VAL A 71 -6.66 17.31 -6.87
CA VAL A 71 -6.06 16.30 -5.99
C VAL A 71 -5.67 15.07 -6.81
N LYS A 72 -4.38 14.92 -7.10
CA LYS A 72 -3.84 13.71 -7.73
C LYS A 72 -3.54 12.64 -6.70
N ALA A 73 -3.61 11.37 -7.10
CA ALA A 73 -3.06 10.29 -6.30
C ALA A 73 -1.52 10.42 -6.28
N ASP A 74 -0.99 10.81 -5.13
CA ASP A 74 0.44 10.77 -4.83
C ASP A 74 0.68 10.32 -3.38
N GLN A 75 1.94 10.11 -3.02
CA GLN A 75 2.26 9.60 -1.68
C GLN A 75 1.85 10.59 -0.57
N ALA A 76 1.87 11.91 -0.84
CA ALA A 76 1.48 12.91 0.13
C ALA A 76 -0.03 12.89 0.42
N CYS A 77 -0.85 12.64 -0.60
CA CYS A 77 -2.28 12.40 -0.42
C CYS A 77 -2.55 11.09 0.34
N LEU A 78 -1.87 10.01 -0.06
CA LEU A 78 -2.03 8.68 0.57
C LEU A 78 -1.67 8.70 2.05
N ASP A 79 -0.58 9.39 2.42
CA ASP A 79 -0.10 9.46 3.80
C ASP A 79 -1.05 10.23 4.74
N GLN A 80 -1.99 11.01 4.21
CA GLN A 80 -3.02 11.71 4.99
C GLN A 80 -4.20 10.81 5.40
N HIS A 81 -4.41 9.67 4.72
CA HIS A 81 -5.54 8.80 4.99
C HIS A 81 -5.12 7.32 5.14
N PRO A 82 -4.38 6.99 6.22
CA PRO A 82 -4.05 5.60 6.52
C PRO A 82 -5.32 4.81 6.88
N VAL A 83 -5.38 3.54 6.47
CA VAL A 83 -6.49 2.63 6.75
C VAL A 83 -6.10 1.70 7.90
N ALA A 84 -6.91 1.70 8.97
CA ALA A 84 -6.61 0.93 10.17
C ALA A 84 -6.96 -0.55 10.02
N LEU A 85 -6.31 -1.40 10.80
CA LEU A 85 -6.75 -2.76 11.06
C LEU A 85 -8.03 -2.71 11.90
N ALA A 86 -9.02 -3.50 11.53
CA ALA A 86 -10.34 -3.49 12.17
C ALA A 86 -10.30 -3.96 13.64
N ASP A 87 -9.27 -4.72 14.03
CA ASP A 87 -9.09 -5.20 15.40
C ASP A 87 -8.52 -4.13 16.36
N GLY A 88 -8.24 -2.92 15.87
CA GLY A 88 -7.69 -1.82 16.67
C GLY A 88 -6.20 -1.93 16.97
N SER A 89 -5.48 -2.90 16.39
CA SER A 89 -4.04 -3.10 16.63
C SER A 89 -3.15 -2.06 15.93
N GLY A 90 -3.73 -1.15 15.15
CA GLY A 90 -3.04 -0.04 14.49
C GLY A 90 -3.15 -0.11 12.97
N TYR A 91 -2.09 0.29 12.28
CA TYR A 91 -2.07 0.47 10.82
C TYR A 91 -1.13 -0.49 10.08
N ARG A 92 -0.45 -1.36 10.83
CA ARG A 92 0.54 -2.31 10.29
C ARG A 92 0.16 -3.74 10.62
N TYR A 93 -0.10 -4.53 9.60
CA TYR A 93 -0.24 -5.98 9.76
C TYR A 93 1.13 -6.64 9.60
N THR A 94 1.66 -7.24 10.67
CA THR A 94 2.91 -8.01 10.59
C THR A 94 2.65 -9.39 9.99
N LEU A 95 3.25 -9.67 8.83
CA LEU A 95 3.11 -10.95 8.15
C LEU A 95 3.81 -12.05 8.93
N LYS A 96 3.04 -13.07 9.35
CA LYS A 96 3.59 -14.26 9.99
C LYS A 96 4.39 -15.10 8.98
N ARG A 97 5.43 -15.78 9.48
CA ARG A 97 6.26 -16.69 8.68
C ARG A 97 5.42 -17.83 8.11
N ASN A 98 5.84 -18.37 6.96
CA ASN A 98 5.25 -19.54 6.29
C ASN A 98 3.78 -19.40 5.83
N ILE A 99 3.19 -18.20 5.84
CA ILE A 99 1.89 -17.96 5.20
C ILE A 99 2.07 -17.97 3.67
N LYS A 100 1.22 -18.73 2.97
CA LYS A 100 1.16 -18.82 1.50
C LYS A 100 -0.31 -18.89 1.05
N GLY A 101 -0.61 -18.35 -0.13
CA GLY A 101 -1.96 -18.29 -0.66
C GLY A 101 -2.72 -17.04 -0.21
N ASN A 102 -4.05 -17.13 -0.17
CA ASN A 102 -4.90 -16.00 0.21
C ASN A 102 -4.81 -15.72 1.71
N LEU A 103 -4.51 -14.48 2.05
CA LEU A 103 -4.53 -13.95 3.40
C LEU A 103 -5.56 -12.82 3.48
N ASP A 104 -6.60 -13.04 4.27
CA ASP A 104 -7.68 -12.08 4.47
C ASP A 104 -7.38 -11.18 5.67
N LEU A 105 -7.42 -9.87 5.43
CA LEU A 105 -7.18 -8.83 6.41
C LEU A 105 -8.45 -8.01 6.60
N LYS A 106 -8.94 -7.89 7.83
CA LYS A 106 -10.04 -7.00 8.15
C LYS A 106 -9.50 -5.59 8.40
N LEU A 107 -9.96 -4.65 7.60
CA LEU A 107 -9.57 -3.25 7.62
C LEU A 107 -10.79 -2.38 7.89
N LYS A 108 -10.59 -1.22 8.52
CA LYS A 108 -11.64 -0.23 8.76
C LYS A 108 -11.33 1.05 7.98
N LEU A 109 -12.26 1.46 7.11
CA LEU A 109 -12.17 2.74 6.39
C LEU A 109 -12.26 3.91 7.38
N PRO A 110 -11.62 5.07 7.09
CA PRO A 110 -11.70 6.24 7.95
C PRO A 110 -13.16 6.72 8.13
N ASP A 111 -13.52 7.05 9.36
CA ASP A 111 -14.85 7.60 9.67
C ASP A 111 -14.99 9.00 9.05
N GLY A 112 -16.11 9.24 8.37
CA GLY A 112 -16.44 10.52 7.73
C GLY A 112 -15.82 10.73 6.34
N LEU A 113 -14.93 9.86 5.88
CA LEU A 113 -14.32 9.97 4.55
C LEU A 113 -15.31 9.53 3.48
N LYS A 114 -15.54 10.39 2.47
CA LYS A 114 -16.34 10.08 1.28
C LYS A 114 -15.56 10.47 0.02
N CYS A 115 -15.72 9.69 -1.04
CA CYS A 115 -15.06 9.93 -2.33
C CYS A 115 -15.77 9.18 -3.45
N ASP A 116 -16.05 9.87 -4.55
CA ASP A 116 -16.61 9.25 -5.76
C ASP A 116 -15.61 8.27 -6.41
N ARG A 117 -14.32 8.59 -6.27
CA ARG A 117 -13.17 7.72 -6.55
C ARG A 117 -12.07 7.96 -5.52
N CYS A 118 -11.66 6.90 -4.82
CA CYS A 118 -10.47 6.84 -4.00
C CYS A 118 -9.48 5.84 -4.61
N VAL A 119 -8.19 6.17 -4.56
CA VAL A 119 -7.13 5.19 -4.80
C VAL A 119 -6.75 4.55 -3.46
N LEU A 120 -7.00 3.25 -3.32
CA LEU A 120 -6.53 2.41 -2.21
C LEU A 120 -5.14 1.86 -2.55
N GLN A 121 -4.12 2.27 -1.82
CA GLN A 121 -2.76 1.73 -1.91
C GLN A 121 -2.59 0.59 -0.90
N TYR A 122 -2.15 -0.56 -1.40
CA TYR A 122 -1.48 -1.59 -0.60
C TYR A 122 0.02 -1.34 -0.63
N HIS A 123 0.68 -1.39 0.52
CA HIS A 123 2.13 -1.33 0.64
C HIS A 123 2.65 -2.48 1.50
N TRP A 124 3.53 -3.30 0.93
CA TRP A 124 4.30 -4.30 1.65
C TRP A 124 5.74 -3.85 1.76
N LYS A 125 6.21 -3.66 2.99
CA LYS A 125 7.64 -3.62 3.30
C LYS A 125 8.06 -4.99 3.81
N CYS A 126 8.89 -5.67 3.03
CA CYS A 126 9.44 -6.97 3.39
C CYS A 126 10.43 -6.85 4.56
N ALA A 127 10.83 -7.98 5.14
CA ALA A 127 11.78 -8.02 6.23
C ALA A 127 12.80 -9.18 6.12
N ASN A 128 12.98 -9.75 4.94
CA ASN A 128 13.87 -10.89 4.72
C ASN A 128 15.30 -10.50 4.30
N ASN A 129 15.63 -9.20 4.20
CA ASN A 129 17.00 -8.75 4.04
C ASN A 129 17.64 -8.46 5.40
N TRP A 130 18.90 -8.85 5.56
CA TRP A 130 19.73 -8.38 6.68
C TRP A 130 20.13 -6.92 6.44
N GLY A 131 20.03 -6.07 7.46
CA GLY A 131 20.59 -4.71 7.43
C GLY A 131 20.98 -4.16 8.80
N VAL A 132 21.59 -2.97 8.79
CA VAL A 132 21.89 -2.20 10.00
C VAL A 132 20.68 -1.33 10.36
N CYS A 133 20.28 -1.35 11.62
CA CYS A 133 19.16 -0.56 12.12
C CYS A 133 19.62 0.81 12.62
N GLU A 134 18.66 1.65 13.01
CA GLU A 134 18.93 2.97 13.58
C GLU A 134 19.77 2.92 14.87
N ASP A 135 19.67 1.83 15.63
CA ASP A 135 20.49 1.58 16.83
C ASP A 135 21.92 1.10 16.53
N GLY A 136 22.31 1.07 15.24
CA GLY A 136 23.62 0.61 14.78
C GLY A 136 23.80 -0.91 14.80
N ARG A 137 22.82 -1.68 15.28
CA ARG A 137 22.90 -3.14 15.33
C ARG A 137 22.41 -3.76 14.05
N GLY A 138 23.00 -4.91 13.77
CA GLY A 138 22.69 -5.69 12.60
C GLY A 138 21.62 -6.75 12.86
N ARG A 139 20.52 -6.74 12.10
CA ARG A 139 19.47 -7.77 12.18
C ARG A 139 18.67 -7.89 10.90
N MET A 140 17.92 -8.99 10.82
CA MET A 140 16.96 -9.24 9.77
C MET A 140 15.86 -8.16 9.78
N GLY A 141 15.44 -7.71 8.60
CA GLY A 141 14.40 -6.67 8.43
C GLY A 141 14.86 -5.23 8.60
N CYS A 142 16.14 -5.00 8.91
CA CYS A 142 16.69 -3.66 9.02
C CYS A 142 17.30 -3.14 7.73
N GLY A 143 17.51 -1.83 7.66
CA GLY A 143 18.05 -1.17 6.48
C GLY A 143 17.17 -1.35 5.23
N PRO A 144 17.78 -1.37 4.03
CA PRO A 144 17.10 -1.56 2.76
C PRO A 144 16.29 -2.86 2.66
N GLN A 145 14.97 -2.74 2.46
CA GLN A 145 14.05 -3.88 2.28
C GLN A 145 13.34 -3.82 0.93
N GLU A 146 12.92 -4.97 0.40
CA GLU A 146 12.08 -4.99 -0.80
C GLU A 146 10.70 -4.38 -0.51
N TYR A 147 10.15 -3.69 -1.52
CA TYR A 147 8.83 -3.09 -1.46
C TYR A 147 7.95 -3.67 -2.56
N PHE A 148 6.72 -4.02 -2.19
CA PHE A 148 5.64 -4.23 -3.15
C PHE A 148 4.54 -3.20 -2.90
N ARG A 149 3.94 -2.70 -3.97
CA ARG A 149 2.78 -1.82 -3.89
C ARG A 149 1.77 -2.21 -4.97
N ALA A 150 0.51 -1.93 -4.69
CA ALA A 150 -0.58 -2.06 -5.64
C ALA A 150 -1.64 -1.00 -5.34
N CYS A 151 -2.41 -0.64 -6.36
CA CYS A 151 -3.49 0.33 -6.26
C CYS A 151 -4.81 -0.27 -6.74
N ALA A 152 -5.91 0.18 -6.15
CA ALA A 152 -7.27 -0.11 -6.62
C ALA A 152 -8.15 1.14 -6.50
N ASP A 153 -8.97 1.39 -7.52
CA ASP A 153 -9.96 2.46 -7.51
C ASP A 153 -11.25 1.99 -6.83
N ILE A 154 -11.65 2.65 -5.73
CA ILE A 154 -12.86 2.33 -4.96
C ILE A 154 -13.72 3.58 -4.76
N ARG A 155 -14.96 3.41 -4.32
CA ARG A 155 -15.84 4.51 -3.88
C ARG A 155 -16.18 4.35 -2.41
N ILE A 156 -16.34 5.47 -1.71
CA ILE A 156 -16.80 5.51 -0.32
C ILE A 156 -17.96 6.51 -0.20
N GLU A 157 -19.13 6.01 0.23
CA GLU A 157 -20.40 6.76 0.37
C GLU A 157 -20.81 7.02 1.82
#